data_AF-A0A5C7PIC0-F1
#
_entry.id   AF-A0A5C7PIC0-F1
#
_cell.length_a   1.000
_cell.length_b   1.000
_cell.length_c   1.000
_cell.angle_alpha   90.00
_cell.angle_beta   90.00
_cell.angle_gamma   90.00
#
_symmetry.space_group_name_H-M   'P 1'
#
loop_
_entity.id
_entity.type
_entity.pdbx_description
1 polymer ?
#
loop_
_entity_poly.entity_id
_entity_poly.type
_entity_poly.pdbx_seq_one_letter_code
_entity_poly.pdbx_strand_id
1 'polypeptide(L)' 'MMKTAVVVIAAAALAGCPAVKQPELQKPVLQANLLQPCPELTEHNGGKDGGSLLATLLEWAGQYHECAARQKALVEAVKP' A
#
# COMPACT_ATOMS: atom_id res chain seq x y z
N MET A 1 14.81 -66.82 -27.61
CA MET A 1 14.05 -66.38 -26.42
C MET A 1 15.04 -65.82 -25.41
N MET A 2 15.25 -64.50 -25.37
CA MET A 2 16.17 -63.84 -24.43
C MET A 2 15.38 -62.85 -23.58
N LYS A 3 15.30 -63.15 -22.28
CA LYS A 3 14.82 -62.29 -21.20
C LYS A 3 15.96 -61.35 -20.82
N THR A 4 15.76 -60.04 -20.89
CA THR A 4 16.22 -59.04 -19.90
C THR A 4 15.88 -57.64 -20.40
N ALA A 5 14.77 -57.09 -19.93
CA ALA A 5 14.44 -55.67 -20.09
C ALA A 5 14.67 -54.99 -18.74
N VAL A 6 15.84 -54.41 -18.56
CA VAL A 6 16.11 -53.44 -17.50
C VAL A 6 17.05 -52.40 -18.09
N VAL A 7 16.55 -51.19 -18.39
CA VAL A 7 17.22 -49.92 -18.05
C VAL A 7 16.14 -48.84 -17.96
N VAL A 8 16.14 -48.19 -16.81
CA VAL A 8 15.35 -47.05 -16.37
C VAL A 8 15.65 -45.82 -17.23
N ILE A 9 14.63 -45.10 -17.70
CA ILE A 9 14.78 -43.68 -18.06
C ILE A 9 13.71 -42.89 -17.30
N ALA A 10 14.14 -42.39 -16.16
CA ALA A 10 13.51 -41.30 -15.43
C ALA A 10 13.66 -39.98 -16.21
N ALA A 11 12.82 -39.02 -15.84
CA ALA A 11 12.96 -37.58 -16.10
C ALA A 11 12.63 -37.08 -17.51
N ALA A 12 11.33 -36.89 -17.80
CA ALA A 12 10.88 -35.96 -18.84
C ALA A 12 9.70 -35.06 -18.39
N ALA A 13 9.48 -34.90 -17.09
CA ALA A 13 8.37 -34.09 -16.55
C ALA A 13 8.79 -32.64 -16.18
N LEU A 14 9.84 -32.10 -16.80
CA LEU A 14 10.32 -30.72 -16.56
C LEU A 14 10.35 -29.84 -17.81
N ALA A 15 9.80 -30.30 -18.93
CA ALA A 15 9.67 -29.48 -20.13
C ALA A 15 8.50 -28.48 -19.99
N GLY A 16 8.80 -27.36 -19.34
CA GLY A 16 8.21 -26.05 -19.62
C GLY A 16 6.75 -25.86 -19.20
N CYS A 17 6.54 -25.34 -17.98
CA CYS A 17 5.50 -24.33 -17.85
C CYS A 17 5.94 -23.14 -18.71
N PRO A 18 5.19 -22.69 -19.75
CA PRO A 18 5.44 -21.38 -20.30
C PRO A 18 5.39 -20.41 -19.13
N ALA A 19 6.45 -19.60 -18.97
CA ALA A 19 6.54 -18.61 -17.93
C ALA A 19 5.21 -17.85 -17.91
N VAL A 20 4.40 -18.09 -16.88
CA VAL A 20 3.18 -17.34 -16.64
C VAL A 20 3.69 -15.92 -16.43
N LYS A 21 3.54 -15.10 -17.47
CA LYS A 21 3.81 -13.67 -17.40
C LYS A 21 2.89 -13.18 -16.30
N GLN A 22 3.44 -12.95 -15.10
CA GLN A 22 2.65 -12.44 -14.00
C GLN A 22 1.93 -11.21 -14.54
N PRO A 23 0.60 -11.10 -14.40
CA PRO A 23 -0.08 -9.86 -14.71
C PRO A 23 0.69 -8.78 -13.96
N GLU A 24 1.29 -7.84 -14.68
CA GLU A 24 1.88 -6.68 -14.04
C GLU A 24 0.76 -6.09 -13.20
N LEU A 25 0.94 -6.15 -11.88
CA LEU A 25 -0.05 -5.70 -10.92
C LEU A 25 -0.15 -4.21 -11.16
N GLN A 26 -1.14 -3.80 -11.98
CA GLN A 26 -1.26 -2.44 -12.45
C GLN A 26 -1.41 -1.58 -11.21
N LYS A 27 -0.37 -0.81 -10.90
CA LYS A 27 -0.40 0.07 -9.73
C LYS A 27 -1.56 1.03 -9.94
N PRO A 28 -2.52 1.13 -9.00
CA PRO A 28 -3.63 2.05 -9.14
C PRO A 28 -3.08 3.46 -9.33
N VAL A 29 -3.58 4.15 -10.36
CA VAL A 29 -3.22 5.55 -10.61
C VAL A 29 -3.91 6.39 -9.54
N LEU A 30 -3.16 6.72 -8.49
CA LEU A 30 -3.64 7.56 -7.41
C LEU A 30 -3.63 9.03 -7.83
N GLN A 31 -4.68 9.77 -7.47
CA GLN A 31 -4.70 11.21 -7.67
C GLN A 31 -3.56 11.88 -6.87
N ALA A 32 -2.92 12.91 -7.44
CA ALA A 32 -1.75 13.56 -6.84
C ALA A 32 -2.02 14.06 -5.40
N ASN A 33 -3.24 14.55 -5.13
CA ASN A 33 -3.64 15.03 -3.81
C ASN A 33 -3.63 13.93 -2.75
N LEU A 34 -3.81 12.66 -3.13
CA LEU A 34 -3.79 11.54 -2.20
C LEU A 34 -2.37 11.17 -1.76
N LEU A 35 -1.37 11.47 -2.60
CA LEU A 35 0.04 11.21 -2.31
C LEU A 35 0.69 12.31 -1.47
N GLN A 36 -0.02 13.41 -1.21
CA GLN A 36 0.49 14.49 -0.37
C GLN A 36 0.59 14.01 1.09
N PRO A 37 1.74 14.25 1.75
CA PRO A 37 1.90 13.91 3.16
C PRO A 37 0.90 14.70 4.02
N CYS A 38 0.64 14.21 5.22
CA CYS A 38 -0.14 14.98 6.18
C CYS A 38 0.66 16.19 6.67
N PRO A 39 0.01 17.35 6.86
CA PRO A 39 0.69 18.53 7.34
C PRO A 39 1.30 18.24 8.71
N GLU A 40 2.44 18.87 8.98
CA GLU A 40 3.04 18.83 10.30
C GLU A 40 2.15 19.60 11.28
N LEU A 41 1.94 19.05 12.47
CA LEU A 41 1.15 19.73 13.49
C LEU A 41 1.92 20.98 13.93
N THR A 42 1.20 22.09 14.02
CA THR A 42 1.78 23.33 14.56
C THR A 42 2.18 23.12 16.02
N GLU A 43 3.39 23.53 16.40
CA GLU A 43 3.78 23.51 17.81
C GLU A 43 2.87 24.43 18.62
N HIS A 44 2.34 23.90 19.73
CA HIS A 44 1.66 24.74 20.69
C HIS A 44 2.70 25.51 21.49
N ASN A 45 2.83 26.82 21.24
CA ASN A 45 3.83 27.70 21.85
C ASN A 45 3.58 28.03 23.35
N GLY A 46 2.87 27.17 24.08
CA GLY A 46 2.66 27.31 25.52
C GLY A 46 1.92 28.59 25.92
N GLY A 47 0.99 29.05 25.08
CA GLY A 47 0.14 30.19 25.40
C GLY A 47 -0.57 29.96 26.74
N LYS A 48 -0.36 30.85 27.70
CA LYS A 48 -0.79 30.65 29.10
C LYS A 48 -2.30 30.80 29.31
N ASP A 49 -3.06 31.12 28.27
CA ASP A 49 -4.50 31.33 28.31
C ASP A 49 -5.26 30.23 27.53
N GLY A 50 -6.46 29.91 28.01
CA GLY A 50 -7.29 28.87 27.40
C GLY A 50 -7.76 29.17 25.98
N GLY A 51 -7.76 30.44 25.56
CA GLY A 51 -8.17 30.83 24.21
C GLY A 51 -7.16 30.37 23.16
N SER A 52 -5.87 30.59 23.43
CA SER A 52 -4.77 30.13 22.57
C SER A 52 -4.73 28.60 22.45
N LEU A 53 -4.95 27.87 23.55
CA LEU A 53 -5.07 26.42 23.55
C LEU A 53 -6.26 25.96 22.68
N LEU A 54 -7.43 26.56 22.85
CA LEU A 54 -8.61 26.20 22.08
C LEU A 54 -8.41 26.44 20.58
N ALA A 55 -7.78 27.56 20.21
CA ALA A 55 -7.46 27.85 18.81
C ALA A 55 -6.52 26.80 18.21
N THR A 56 -5.44 26.43 18.93
CA THR A 56 -4.52 25.36 18.49
C THR A 56 -5.25 24.03 18.33
N LEU A 57 -6.12 23.66 19.27
CA LEU A 57 -6.89 22.41 19.20
C LEU A 57 -7.82 22.37 18.00
N LEU A 58 -8.49 23.48 17.67
CA LEU A 58 -9.35 23.58 16.49
C LEU A 58 -8.54 23.43 15.20
N GLU A 59 -7.37 24.05 15.14
CA GLU A 59 -6.48 23.96 13.98
C GLU A 59 -5.97 22.53 13.77
N TRP A 60 -5.52 21.87 14.83
CA TRP A 60 -5.13 20.46 14.78
C TRP A 60 -6.29 19.57 14.35
N ALA A 61 -7.51 19.80 14.87
CA ALA A 61 -8.69 19.02 14.48
C ALA A 61 -8.96 19.12 12.97
N GLY A 62 -8.81 20.31 12.37
CA GLY A 62 -8.91 20.51 10.93
C GLY A 62 -7.85 19.72 10.16
N GLN A 63 -6.59 19.83 10.56
CA GLN A 63 -5.46 19.12 9.93
C GLN A 63 -5.63 17.59 9.99
N TYR A 64 -6.09 17.06 11.13
CA TYR A 64 -6.40 15.64 11.29
C TYR A 64 -7.57 15.20 10.40
N HIS A 65 -8.64 15.97 10.31
CA HIS A 65 -9.81 15.63 9.50
C HIS A 65 -9.45 15.51 8.01
N GLU A 66 -8.68 16.45 7.47
CA GLU A 66 -8.25 16.40 6.07
C GLU A 66 -7.29 15.24 5.80
N CYS A 67 -6.35 14.99 6.71
CA CYS A 67 -5.42 13.86 6.62
C CYS A 67 -6.19 12.52 6.62
N ALA A 68 -7.17 12.35 7.52
CA ALA A 68 -8.00 11.16 7.60
C ALA A 68 -8.82 10.94 6.32
N ALA A 69 -9.36 12.00 5.71
CA ALA A 69 -10.10 11.91 4.45
C ALA A 69 -9.20 11.40 3.30
N ARG A 70 -7.97 11.93 3.18
CA ARG A 70 -7.00 11.46 2.19
C ARG A 70 -6.59 10.01 2.43
N GLN A 71 -6.32 9.64 3.68
CA GLN A 71 -5.96 8.27 4.04
C GLN A 71 -7.10 7.29 3.71
N LYS A 72 -8.35 7.65 4.00
CA LYS A 72 -9.50 6.83 3.63
C LYS A 72 -9.59 6.64 2.12
N ALA A 73 -9.46 7.72 1.35
CA ALA A 73 -9.50 7.65 -0.11
C ALA A 73 -8.33 6.84 -0.70
N LEU A 74 -7.13 6.91 -0.10
CA LEU A 74 -6.01 6.04 -0.46
C LEU A 74 -6.36 4.56 -0.24
N VAL A 75 -6.89 4.22 0.94
CA VAL A 75 -7.27 2.84 1.29
C VAL A 75 -8.34 2.31 0.34
N GLU A 76 -9.33 3.13 -0.02
CA GLU A 76 -10.36 2.77 -0.99
C GLU A 76 -9.79 2.57 -2.40
N ALA A 77 -8.85 3.43 -2.83
CA ALA A 77 -8.25 3.35 -4.16
C ALA A 77 -7.29 2.17 -4.35
N VAL A 78 -6.73 1.61 -3.26
CA VAL A 78 -5.84 0.43 -3.31
C VAL A 78 -6.54 -0.86 -2.91
N LYS A 79 -7.82 -0.79 -2.51
CA LYS A 79 -8.60 -1.98 -2.17
C LYS A 79 -8.77 -2.84 -3.45
N PRO A 80 -8.46 -4.14 -3.38
CA PRO A 80 -8.57 -5.04 -4.53
C PRO A 80 -10.01 -5.26 -4.98
#